data_AF-A0A972WEW1-F1
#
_entry.id   AF-A0A972WEW1-F1
#
_cell.length_a   1.000
_cell.length_b   1.000
_cell.length_c   1.000
_cell.angle_alpha   90.00
_cell.angle_beta   90.00
_cell.angle_gamma   90.00
#
_symmetry.space_group_name_H-M   'P 1'
#
loop_
_entity.id
_entity.type
_entity.pdbx_description
1 polymer ?
#
loop_
_entity_poly.entity_id
_entity_poly.type
_entity_poly.pdbx_seq_one_letter_code
_entity_poly.pdbx_strand_id
1 'polypeptide(L)'
;MTTVPGDEATGITLMNLRMSPEFLDAYDIPILAGRNLSHDIANDKRSDELESMNILVNESALPLLGLDKPVDALNMRLYSTDPESTLREYVIVGVVPTQNIVGLFNEEKAWFYQYSPDSLRIGSIRITGGNMIDTVANIEEIWERVIPDFPIQGRFLDEVFDDIYNILKYMNLALGIFAFVALSLALIIALPAAYFASQIYLNFFADRIQSPIPILFVAGLIAVLLAWGTIAGHAIRIARSNPILALRYQ
;
A
#
# COMPACT_ATOMS: atom_id res chain seq x y z
N MET A 1 -1.95 19.66 -11.72
CA MET A 1 -0.82 20.60 -11.87
C MET A 1 -0.40 20.62 -13.33
N THR A 2 0.15 21.71 -13.83
CA THR A 2 0.59 21.87 -15.23
C THR A 2 2.00 22.44 -15.25
N THR A 3 2.79 22.15 -16.28
CA THR A 3 4.11 22.78 -16.47
C THR A 3 4.00 24.16 -17.13
N VAL A 4 2.86 24.44 -17.76
CA VAL A 4 2.53 25.72 -18.38
C VAL A 4 1.33 26.34 -17.66
N PRO A 5 1.39 27.61 -17.21
CA PRO A 5 0.27 28.28 -16.57
C PRO A 5 -1.00 28.26 -17.43
N GLY A 6 -2.13 27.81 -16.88
CA GLY A 6 -3.43 27.83 -17.55
C GLY A 6 -3.65 26.78 -18.64
N ASP A 7 -2.67 25.90 -18.92
CA ASP A 7 -2.85 24.79 -19.87
C ASP A 7 -3.39 23.54 -19.16
N GLU A 8 -4.70 23.47 -19.00
CA GLU A 8 -5.37 22.32 -18.37
C GLU A 8 -5.25 21.02 -19.19
N ALA A 9 -4.92 21.08 -20.48
CA ALA A 9 -4.86 19.91 -21.36
C ALA A 9 -3.64 19.03 -21.08
N THR A 10 -2.56 19.60 -20.53
CA THR A 10 -1.32 18.89 -20.17
C THR A 10 -1.22 18.61 -18.66
N GLY A 11 -2.35 18.66 -17.95
CA GLY A 11 -2.41 18.47 -16.51
C GLY A 11 -1.90 17.11 -16.05
N ILE A 12 -0.96 17.12 -15.10
CA ILE A 12 -0.52 15.97 -14.33
C ILE A 12 -1.20 15.95 -12.95
N THR A 13 -1.49 14.75 -12.47
CA THR A 13 -2.07 14.54 -11.14
C THR A 13 -0.99 14.03 -10.20
N LEU A 14 -0.67 14.84 -9.20
CA LEU A 14 0.24 14.49 -8.11
C LEU A 14 -0.56 14.49 -6.80
N MET A 15 -0.33 13.48 -5.97
CA MET A 15 -0.89 13.44 -4.62
C MET A 15 -0.11 14.35 -3.68
N ASN A 16 -0.81 15.02 -2.76
CA ASN A 16 -0.20 15.96 -1.82
C ASN A 16 0.03 15.26 -0.48
N LEU A 17 1.28 15.25 0.00
CA LEU A 17 1.61 14.90 1.37
C LEU A 17 2.08 16.14 2.13
N ARG A 18 1.46 16.41 3.27
CA ARG A 18 1.85 17.50 4.17
C ARG A 18 2.77 16.94 5.25
N MET A 19 3.94 17.54 5.40
CA MET A 19 4.96 17.09 6.35
C MET A 19 5.62 18.28 7.05
N SER A 20 6.32 18.05 8.16
CA SER A 20 7.30 19.00 8.69
C SER A 20 8.68 18.73 8.07
N PRO A 21 9.64 19.67 8.12
CA PRO A 21 11.01 19.45 7.65
C PRO A 21 11.68 18.19 8.21
N GLU A 22 11.42 17.83 9.46
CA GLU A 22 12.02 16.68 10.16
C GLU A 22 11.47 15.32 9.69
N PHE A 23 10.41 15.32 8.89
CA PHE A 23 9.73 14.09 8.48
C PHE A 23 10.67 13.11 7.75
N LEU A 24 11.48 13.60 6.81
CA LEU A 24 12.39 12.72 6.07
C LEU A 24 13.41 12.06 7.00
N ASP A 25 13.96 12.82 7.94
CA ASP A 25 14.94 12.32 8.91
C ASP A 25 14.28 11.35 9.91
N ALA A 26 13.04 11.61 10.31
CA ALA A 26 12.28 10.73 11.21
C ALA A 26 11.96 9.36 10.58
N TYR A 27 11.95 9.27 9.24
CA TYR A 27 11.67 8.05 8.48
C TYR A 27 12.88 7.50 7.70
N ASP A 28 14.09 8.04 7.88
CA ASP A 28 15.31 7.70 7.11
C ASP A 28 15.11 7.77 5.59
N ILE A 29 14.35 8.76 5.12
CA ILE A 29 14.11 8.94 3.69
C ILE A 29 15.25 9.79 3.11
N PRO A 30 16.11 9.24 2.24
CA PRO A 30 17.20 10.00 1.66
C PRO A 30 16.70 10.99 0.61
N ILE A 31 17.50 12.00 0.31
CA ILE A 31 17.26 12.93 -0.79
C ILE A 31 18.07 12.44 -1.99
N LEU A 32 17.40 12.21 -3.12
CA LEU A 32 18.04 11.80 -4.37
C LEU A 32 18.69 12.98 -5.10
N ALA A 33 18.06 14.15 -5.05
CA ALA A 33 18.58 15.38 -5.63
C ALA A 33 18.03 16.62 -4.91
N GLY A 34 18.81 17.70 -4.88
CA GLY A 34 18.40 18.98 -4.30
C GLY A 34 18.54 19.03 -2.78
N ARG A 35 17.52 19.56 -2.09
CA ARG A 35 17.51 19.76 -0.64
C ARG A 35 16.14 19.44 -0.03
N ASN A 36 16.10 19.27 1.29
CA ASN A 36 14.84 19.20 2.04
C ASN A 36 14.21 20.60 2.16
N LEU A 37 12.94 20.64 2.58
CA LEU A 37 12.29 21.85 3.07
C LEU A 37 12.89 22.27 4.42
N SER A 38 12.85 23.57 4.72
CA SER A 38 13.41 24.16 5.94
C SER A 38 12.41 25.11 6.60
N HIS A 39 12.52 25.25 7.92
CA HIS A 39 11.79 26.30 8.67
C HIS A 39 12.29 27.71 8.35
N ASP A 40 13.55 27.84 7.91
CA ASP A 40 14.22 29.14 7.72
C ASP A 40 13.90 29.78 6.36
N ILE A 41 13.28 29.04 5.45
CA ILE A 41 13.00 29.50 4.08
C ILE A 41 11.52 29.83 3.95
N ALA A 42 11.20 31.11 3.74
CA ALA A 42 9.82 31.59 3.69
C ALA A 42 8.95 30.83 2.68
N ASN A 43 9.48 30.54 1.47
CA ASN A 43 8.75 29.84 0.42
C ASN A 43 8.60 28.33 0.68
N ASP A 44 9.30 27.75 1.66
CA ASP A 44 9.13 26.33 2.01
C ASP A 44 7.89 26.13 2.87
N LYS A 45 7.52 27.10 3.71
CA LYS A 45 6.34 27.03 4.57
C LYS A 45 5.09 27.49 3.81
N ARG A 46 4.05 26.66 3.79
CA ARG A 46 2.76 27.00 3.20
C ARG A 46 2.15 28.21 3.90
N SER A 47 1.78 29.19 3.09
CA SER A 47 0.95 30.33 3.46
C SER A 47 -0.06 30.59 2.33
N ASP A 48 -1.26 31.04 2.66
CA ASP A 48 -2.26 31.41 1.66
C ASP A 48 -1.91 32.71 0.92
N GLU A 49 -1.01 33.52 1.47
CA GLU A 49 -0.50 34.75 0.85
C GLU A 49 0.61 34.48 -0.19
N LEU A 50 1.19 33.27 -0.20
CA LEU A 50 2.30 32.95 -1.10
C LEU A 50 1.78 32.49 -2.47
N GLU A 51 2.18 33.23 -3.50
CA GLU A 51 1.95 32.87 -4.90
C GLU A 51 2.84 31.70 -5.35
N SER A 52 4.03 31.56 -4.73
CA SER A 52 5.03 30.55 -5.07
C SER A 52 5.48 29.79 -3.82
N MET A 53 5.46 28.46 -3.90
CA MET A 53 5.86 27.57 -2.81
C MET A 53 6.88 26.54 -3.27
N ASN A 54 7.82 26.19 -2.39
CA ASN A 54 8.77 25.12 -2.65
C ASN A 54 8.17 23.77 -2.24
N ILE A 55 8.40 22.76 -3.07
CA ILE A 55 7.93 21.39 -2.86
C ILE A 55 9.05 20.39 -3.09
N LEU A 56 8.87 19.20 -2.52
CA LEU A 56 9.62 18.02 -2.95
C LEU A 56 8.71 17.16 -3.82
N VAL A 57 9.29 16.33 -4.67
CA VAL A 57 8.55 15.29 -5.40
C VAL A 57 9.21 13.94 -5.18
N ASN A 58 8.47 12.84 -5.30
CA ASN A 58 9.08 11.52 -5.34
C ASN A 58 9.52 11.13 -6.76
N GLU A 59 10.34 10.10 -6.85
CA GLU A 59 10.83 9.53 -8.11
C GLU A 59 9.71 9.15 -9.09
N SER A 60 8.57 8.64 -8.59
CA SER A 60 7.41 8.30 -9.44
C SER A 60 6.75 9.50 -10.12
N ALA A 61 7.05 10.74 -9.71
CA ALA A 61 6.60 11.94 -10.40
C ALA A 61 7.41 12.27 -11.66
N LEU A 62 8.66 11.80 -11.76
CA LEU A 62 9.57 12.16 -12.85
C LEU A 62 9.05 11.75 -14.24
N PRO A 63 8.53 10.52 -14.45
CA PRO A 63 8.01 10.12 -15.77
C PRO A 63 6.80 10.95 -16.20
N LEU A 64 5.97 11.41 -15.25
CA LEU A 64 4.83 12.29 -15.55
C LEU A 64 5.28 13.67 -16.02
N LEU A 65 6.46 14.10 -15.59
CA LEU A 65 7.12 15.35 -16.01
C LEU A 65 7.95 15.17 -17.28
N GLY A 66 8.03 13.95 -17.85
CA GLY A 66 8.89 13.64 -18.98
C GLY A 66 10.38 13.66 -18.64
N LEU A 67 10.73 13.37 -17.38
CA LEU A 67 12.09 13.40 -16.86
C LEU A 67 12.59 11.99 -16.50
N ASP A 68 13.86 11.73 -16.80
CA ASP A 68 14.53 10.46 -16.47
C ASP A 68 15.40 10.56 -15.22
N LYS A 69 15.95 11.75 -14.90
CA LYS A 69 16.89 11.92 -13.78
C LYS A 69 16.31 12.87 -12.72
N PRO A 70 16.49 12.55 -11.41
CA PRO A 70 16.05 13.42 -10.31
C PRO A 70 16.58 14.86 -10.37
N VAL A 71 17.83 15.04 -10.81
CA VAL A 71 18.46 16.37 -10.88
C VAL A 71 17.78 17.30 -11.89
N ASP A 72 17.19 16.75 -12.96
CA ASP A 72 16.57 17.53 -14.03
C ASP A 72 15.22 18.13 -13.58
N ALA A 73 14.65 17.63 -12.48
CA ALA A 73 13.43 18.19 -11.89
C ALA A 73 13.68 19.45 -11.06
N LEU A 74 14.92 19.71 -10.63
CA LEU A 74 15.23 20.82 -9.74
C LEU A 74 14.95 22.17 -10.40
N ASN A 75 14.32 23.08 -9.64
CA ASN A 75 13.85 24.41 -10.07
C ASN A 75 12.78 24.40 -11.16
N MET A 76 12.24 23.23 -11.53
CA MET A 76 11.07 23.15 -12.39
C MET A 76 9.85 23.75 -11.68
N ARG A 77 9.04 24.50 -12.43
CA ARG A 77 7.86 25.21 -11.95
C ARG A 77 6.61 24.45 -12.39
N LEU A 78 5.75 24.14 -11.44
CA LEU A 78 4.44 23.53 -11.64
C LEU A 78 3.38 24.52 -11.21
N TYR A 79 2.25 24.51 -11.90
CA TYR A 79 1.15 25.43 -11.64
C TYR A 79 -0.10 24.65 -11.26
N SER A 80 -0.85 25.14 -10.30
CA SER A 80 -2.19 24.62 -9.99
C SER A 80 -3.13 25.78 -9.77
N THR A 81 -4.29 25.71 -10.40
CA THR A 81 -5.38 26.65 -10.16
C THR A 81 -6.23 26.11 -9.00
N ASP A 82 -6.37 26.90 -7.94
CA ASP A 82 -7.29 26.59 -6.83
C ASP A 82 -8.75 26.75 -7.32
N PRO A 83 -9.77 26.09 -6.74
CA PRO A 83 -11.19 26.37 -6.96
C PRO A 83 -11.59 27.86 -6.96
N GLU A 84 -10.85 28.73 -6.26
CA GLU A 84 -11.06 30.19 -6.26
C GLU A 84 -10.41 30.92 -7.46
N SER A 85 -9.92 30.17 -8.46
CA SER A 85 -9.22 30.67 -9.65
C SER A 85 -7.87 31.35 -9.39
N THR A 86 -7.31 31.22 -8.18
CA THR A 86 -5.96 31.70 -7.87
C THR A 86 -4.93 30.72 -8.42
N LEU A 87 -4.04 31.22 -9.29
CA LEU A 87 -2.91 30.46 -9.81
C LEU A 87 -1.85 30.34 -8.71
N ARG A 88 -1.52 29.12 -8.30
CA ARG A 88 -0.42 28.84 -7.38
C ARG A 88 0.74 28.21 -8.14
N GLU A 89 1.94 28.72 -7.87
CA GLU A 89 3.20 28.20 -8.37
C GLU A 89 3.87 27.29 -7.34
N TYR A 90 4.41 26.17 -7.81
CA TYR A 90 5.15 25.19 -7.04
C TYR A 90 6.51 24.97 -7.67
N VAL A 91 7.58 25.22 -6.92
CA VAL A 91 8.97 25.05 -7.37
C VAL A 91 9.55 23.79 -6.76
N ILE A 92 10.02 22.87 -7.59
CA ILE A 92 10.64 21.62 -7.11
C ILE A 92 12.05 21.94 -6.57
N VAL A 93 12.27 21.76 -5.28
CA VAL A 93 13.57 22.01 -4.62
C VAL A 93 14.31 20.73 -4.22
N GLY A 94 13.64 19.58 -4.29
CA GLY A 94 14.25 18.29 -4.04
C GLY A 94 13.43 17.12 -4.54
N VAL A 95 14.12 16.00 -4.72
CA VAL A 95 13.53 14.72 -5.13
C VAL A 95 13.88 13.66 -4.10
N VAL A 96 12.88 12.89 -3.68
CA VAL A 96 13.02 11.78 -2.72
C VAL A 96 12.71 10.44 -3.42
N PRO A 97 13.21 9.30 -2.92
CA PRO A 97 12.82 8.02 -3.50
C PRO A 97 11.33 7.77 -3.31
N THR A 98 10.75 7.00 -4.20
CA THR A 98 9.38 6.53 -4.00
C THR A 98 9.34 5.60 -2.79
N GLN A 99 8.51 5.96 -1.83
CA GLN A 99 8.25 5.17 -0.62
C GLN A 99 6.76 4.89 -0.52
N ASN A 100 6.41 3.69 -0.08
CA ASN A 100 5.02 3.33 0.15
C ASN A 100 4.53 3.83 1.52
N ILE A 101 4.28 5.13 1.61
CA ILE A 101 3.95 5.82 2.88
C ILE A 101 2.47 5.61 3.27
N VAL A 102 1.60 5.26 2.31
CA VAL A 102 0.14 5.13 2.55
C VAL A 102 -0.27 3.71 2.96
N GLY A 103 0.54 2.70 2.65
CA GLY A 103 0.33 1.34 3.14
C GLY A 103 0.62 0.26 2.10
N LEU A 104 0.89 -0.95 2.60
CA LEU A 104 1.40 -2.12 1.86
C LEU A 104 0.68 -2.47 0.54
N PHE A 105 -0.58 -2.04 0.38
CA PHE A 105 -1.45 -2.41 -0.74
C PHE A 105 -1.76 -1.27 -1.72
N ASN A 106 -1.16 -0.09 -1.56
CA ASN A 106 -1.37 1.03 -2.47
C ASN A 106 -0.31 1.03 -3.59
N GLU A 107 -0.65 1.44 -4.83
CA GLU A 107 0.40 1.60 -5.86
C GLU A 107 1.34 2.69 -5.39
N GLU A 108 2.57 2.59 -5.86
CA GLU A 108 3.48 3.72 -5.91
C GLU A 108 2.81 4.86 -6.68
N LYS A 109 2.40 5.91 -5.95
CA LYS A 109 1.79 7.10 -6.54
C LYS A 109 2.82 8.20 -6.70
N ALA A 110 2.61 9.07 -7.67
CA ALA A 110 3.38 10.29 -7.78
C ALA A 110 2.92 11.27 -6.70
N TRP A 111 3.82 11.62 -5.79
CA TRP A 111 3.58 12.54 -4.68
C TRP A 111 4.40 13.80 -4.85
N PHE A 112 3.82 14.92 -4.39
CA PHE A 112 4.59 16.06 -3.96
C PHE A 112 4.41 16.27 -2.45
N TYR A 113 5.46 16.76 -1.82
CA TYR A 113 5.54 17.04 -0.40
C TYR A 113 5.60 18.54 -0.19
N GLN A 114 4.79 19.03 0.73
CA GLN A 114 4.78 20.44 1.11
C GLN A 114 4.84 20.59 2.63
N TYR A 115 5.49 21.64 3.10
CA TYR A 115 5.49 21.97 4.51
C TYR A 115 4.27 22.83 4.85
N SER A 116 3.36 22.27 5.66
CA SER A 116 2.10 22.93 6.06
C SER A 116 1.79 22.61 7.52
N PRO A 117 2.29 23.42 8.47
CA PRO A 117 2.18 23.11 9.89
C PRO A 117 0.73 23.13 10.39
N ASP A 118 -0.12 23.97 9.81
CA ASP A 118 -1.51 24.17 10.25
C ASP A 118 -2.45 23.00 9.89
N SER A 119 -1.92 21.93 9.29
CA SER A 119 -2.72 20.81 8.76
C SER A 119 -2.15 19.44 9.07
N LEU A 120 -1.22 19.37 10.02
CA LEU A 120 -0.66 18.09 10.47
C LEU A 120 -1.64 17.44 11.45
N ARG A 121 -2.04 16.20 11.15
CA ARG A 121 -2.98 15.41 11.98
C ARG A 121 -2.29 14.37 12.86
N ILE A 122 -1.08 13.98 12.49
CA ILE A 122 -0.31 12.91 13.13
C ILE A 122 1.12 13.42 13.32
N GLY A 123 1.62 13.32 14.53
CA GLY A 123 3.04 13.48 14.85
C GLY A 123 3.74 12.13 14.82
N SER A 124 4.97 12.10 14.31
CA SER A 124 5.82 10.90 14.35
C SER A 124 7.07 11.25 15.16
N ILE A 125 7.39 10.40 16.13
CA ILE A 125 8.56 10.58 16.98
C ILE A 125 9.45 9.36 16.79
N ARG A 126 10.68 9.61 16.36
CA ARG A 126 11.72 8.58 16.30
C ARG A 126 12.42 8.51 17.65
N ILE A 127 12.45 7.32 18.24
CA ILE A 127 13.15 7.05 19.50
C ILE A 127 14.43 6.28 19.19
N THR A 128 15.59 6.81 19.58
CA THR A 128 16.90 6.20 19.34
C THR A 128 17.54 5.73 20.64
N GLY A 129 17.39 4.44 20.94
CA GLY A 129 17.95 3.81 22.14
C GLY A 129 17.29 4.24 23.46
N GLY A 130 17.84 3.78 24.58
CA GLY A 130 17.32 4.04 25.91
C GLY A 130 16.20 3.10 26.35
N ASN A 131 15.62 3.39 27.52
CA ASN A 131 14.45 2.66 28.02
C ASN A 131 13.19 3.23 27.34
N MET A 132 12.54 2.40 26.52
CA MET A 132 11.35 2.77 25.76
C MET A 132 10.19 3.21 26.69
N ILE A 133 9.98 2.47 27.78
CA ILE A 133 8.90 2.73 28.74
C ILE A 133 9.06 4.12 29.35
N ASP A 134 10.27 4.43 29.84
CA ASP A 134 10.56 5.72 30.46
C ASP A 134 10.46 6.86 29.43
N THR A 135 10.88 6.62 28.20
CA THR A 135 10.83 7.63 27.12
C THR A 135 9.38 7.99 26.76
N VAL A 136 8.51 6.99 26.62
CA VAL A 136 7.08 7.20 26.33
C VAL A 136 6.42 7.95 27.48
N ALA A 137 6.66 7.54 28.73
CA ALA A 137 6.12 8.23 29.90
C ALA A 137 6.56 9.70 29.96
N ASN A 138 7.83 9.99 29.66
CA ASN A 138 8.32 11.38 29.59
C ASN A 138 7.64 12.19 28.47
N ILE A 139 7.38 11.57 27.30
CA ILE A 139 6.67 12.23 26.19
C ILE A 139 5.23 12.56 26.61
N GLU A 140 4.54 11.62 27.25
CA GLU A 140 3.17 11.81 27.75
C GLU A 140 3.12 12.94 28.78
N GLU A 141 4.03 12.97 29.75
CA GLU A 141 4.11 14.04 30.76
C GLU A 141 4.34 15.42 30.12
N ILE A 142 5.28 15.50 29.16
CA ILE A 142 5.55 16.76 28.44
C ILE A 142 4.31 17.19 27.66
N TRP A 143 3.62 16.26 27.01
CA TRP A 143 2.44 16.55 26.22
C TRP A 143 1.30 17.07 27.10
N GLU A 144 1.00 16.42 28.23
CA GLU A 144 -0.04 16.87 29.18
C GLU A 144 0.23 18.29 29.69
N ARG A 145 1.50 18.64 29.88
CA ARG A 145 1.89 19.99 30.31
C ARG A 145 1.69 21.05 29.22
N VAL A 146 1.91 20.70 27.95
CA VAL A 146 1.83 21.65 26.83
C VAL A 146 0.40 21.74 26.26
N ILE A 147 -0.31 20.62 26.18
CA ILE A 147 -1.64 20.49 25.58
C ILE A 147 -2.53 19.59 26.48
N PRO A 148 -2.99 20.08 27.63
CA PRO A 148 -3.76 19.28 28.59
C PRO A 148 -5.13 18.83 28.07
N ASP A 149 -5.72 19.60 27.14
CA ASP A 149 -7.08 19.36 26.66
C ASP A 149 -7.18 18.21 25.62
N PHE A 150 -6.04 17.74 25.09
CA PHE A 150 -6.00 16.71 24.06
C PHE A 150 -5.07 15.57 24.48
N PRO A 151 -5.56 14.47 25.07
CA PRO A 151 -4.70 13.36 25.46
C PRO A 151 -4.02 12.74 24.24
N ILE A 152 -2.71 12.50 24.34
CA ILE A 152 -1.95 11.89 23.26
C ILE A 152 -2.35 10.42 23.10
N GLN A 153 -2.59 9.99 21.86
CA GLN A 153 -2.82 8.59 21.51
C GLN A 153 -1.62 8.11 20.69
N GLY A 154 -0.63 7.56 21.38
CA GLY A 154 0.52 6.94 20.75
C GLY A 154 0.21 5.51 20.29
N ARG A 155 0.77 5.10 19.16
CA ARG A 155 0.90 3.70 18.78
C ARG A 155 2.29 3.48 18.21
N PHE A 156 2.89 2.35 18.55
CA PHE A 156 4.14 1.97 17.91
C PHE A 156 3.90 1.58 16.46
N LEU A 157 4.82 1.97 15.59
CA LEU A 157 4.72 1.63 14.18
C LEU A 157 4.77 0.10 13.97
N ASP A 158 5.56 -0.61 14.77
CA ASP A 158 5.66 -2.08 14.75
C ASP A 158 4.34 -2.75 15.14
N GLU A 159 3.62 -2.23 16.14
CA GLU A 159 2.29 -2.73 16.52
C GLU A 159 1.28 -2.56 15.39
N VAL A 160 1.30 -1.41 14.71
CA VAL A 160 0.43 -1.16 13.55
C VAL A 160 0.74 -2.15 12.42
N PHE A 161 2.02 -2.45 12.18
CA PHE A 161 2.42 -3.46 11.20
C PHE A 161 1.99 -4.87 11.61
N ASP A 162 2.17 -5.23 12.87
CA ASP A 162 1.77 -6.53 13.42
C ASP A 162 0.26 -6.72 13.33
N ASP A 163 -0.55 -5.70 13.63
CA ASP A 163 -2.00 -5.74 13.49
C ASP A 163 -2.42 -6.05 12.06
N ILE A 164 -1.85 -5.33 11.08
CA ILE A 164 -2.14 -5.56 9.65
C ILE A 164 -1.75 -6.98 9.24
N TYR A 165 -0.54 -7.42 9.62
CA TYR A 165 -0.06 -8.75 9.27
C TYR A 165 -0.90 -9.86 9.91
N ASN A 166 -1.28 -9.70 11.17
CA ASN A 166 -2.12 -10.66 11.88
C ASN A 166 -3.52 -10.74 11.28
N ILE A 167 -4.12 -9.62 10.87
CA ILE A 167 -5.41 -9.61 10.15
C ILE A 167 -5.30 -10.42 8.86
N LEU A 168 -4.26 -10.19 8.06
CA LEU A 168 -4.02 -10.93 6.82
C LEU A 168 -3.82 -12.43 7.08
N LYS A 169 -3.06 -12.77 8.12
CA LYS A 169 -2.81 -14.15 8.54
C LYS A 169 -4.11 -14.87 8.92
N TYR A 170 -4.95 -14.26 9.75
CA TYR A 170 -6.21 -14.86 10.19
C TYR A 170 -7.22 -14.97 9.04
N MET A 171 -7.26 -14.00 8.14
CA MET A 171 -8.09 -14.05 6.93
C MET A 171 -7.66 -15.22 6.02
N ASN A 172 -6.37 -15.38 5.77
CA ASN A 172 -5.84 -16.47 4.95
C ASN A 172 -6.06 -17.84 5.62
N LEU A 173 -5.92 -17.92 6.95
CA LEU A 173 -6.21 -19.14 7.71
C LEU A 173 -7.69 -19.52 7.59
N ALA A 174 -8.60 -18.56 7.78
CA ALA A 174 -10.04 -18.80 7.67
C ALA A 174 -10.40 -19.29 6.26
N LEU A 175 -9.91 -18.61 5.21
CA LEU A 175 -10.13 -19.03 3.82
C LEU A 175 -9.59 -20.44 3.55
N GLY A 176 -8.38 -20.74 4.05
CA GLY A 176 -7.79 -22.07 3.93
C GLY A 176 -8.62 -23.16 4.62
N ILE A 177 -9.15 -22.90 5.81
CA ILE A 177 -10.05 -23.81 6.53
C ILE A 177 -11.35 -24.02 5.74
N PHE A 178 -11.98 -22.94 5.26
CA PHE A 178 -13.20 -23.05 4.45
C PHE A 178 -12.97 -23.86 3.18
N ALA A 179 -11.88 -23.61 2.45
CA ALA A 179 -11.51 -24.36 1.25
C ALA A 179 -11.28 -25.84 1.56
N PHE A 180 -10.58 -26.15 2.67
CA PHE A 180 -10.34 -27.52 3.10
C PHE A 180 -11.63 -28.26 3.47
N VAL A 181 -12.53 -27.62 4.22
CA VAL A 181 -13.83 -28.19 4.59
C VAL A 181 -14.69 -28.42 3.35
N ALA A 182 -14.78 -27.43 2.45
CA ALA A 182 -15.55 -27.54 1.21
C ALA A 182 -15.04 -28.68 0.32
N LEU A 183 -13.71 -28.79 0.14
CA LEU A 183 -13.08 -29.86 -0.63
C LEU A 183 -13.33 -31.24 0.02
N SER A 184 -13.24 -31.33 1.34
CA SER A 184 -13.48 -32.58 2.07
C SER A 184 -14.92 -33.04 1.90
N LEU A 185 -15.90 -32.13 2.06
CA LEU A 185 -17.31 -32.45 1.86
C LEU A 185 -17.61 -32.85 0.41
N ALA A 186 -16.99 -32.16 -0.56
CA ALA A 186 -17.10 -32.52 -1.97
C ALA A 186 -16.59 -33.94 -2.24
N LEU A 187 -15.43 -34.32 -1.68
CA LEU A 187 -14.87 -35.67 -1.85
C LEU A 187 -15.71 -36.75 -1.16
N ILE A 188 -16.25 -36.46 0.03
CA ILE A 188 -17.14 -37.37 0.76
C ILE A 188 -18.40 -37.71 -0.05
N ILE A 189 -18.91 -36.77 -0.83
CA ILE A 189 -20.11 -36.99 -1.67
C ILE A 189 -19.72 -37.57 -3.04
N ALA A 190 -18.68 -37.05 -3.66
CA ALA A 190 -18.29 -37.40 -5.02
C ALA A 190 -17.75 -38.83 -5.13
N LEU A 191 -16.95 -39.31 -4.17
CA LEU A 191 -16.36 -40.65 -4.24
C LEU A 191 -17.41 -41.78 -4.17
N PRO A 192 -18.37 -41.78 -3.23
CA PRO A 192 -19.45 -42.76 -3.23
C PRO A 192 -20.35 -42.65 -4.47
N ALA A 193 -20.72 -41.44 -4.88
CA ALA A 193 -21.54 -41.24 -6.07
C ALA A 193 -20.86 -41.81 -7.33
N ALA A 194 -19.56 -41.54 -7.51
CA ALA A 194 -18.76 -42.09 -8.60
C ALA A 194 -18.65 -43.62 -8.53
N TYR A 195 -18.51 -44.19 -7.32
CA TYR A 195 -18.51 -45.63 -7.13
C TYR A 195 -19.84 -46.27 -7.56
N PHE A 196 -20.98 -45.75 -7.11
CA PHE A 196 -22.29 -46.27 -7.47
C PHE A 196 -22.56 -46.14 -8.98
N ALA A 197 -22.25 -44.99 -9.57
CA ALA A 197 -22.38 -44.80 -11.02
C ALA A 197 -21.50 -45.77 -11.81
N SER A 198 -20.27 -46.01 -11.36
CA SER A 198 -19.34 -46.97 -11.99
C SER A 198 -19.88 -48.40 -11.91
N GLN A 199 -20.45 -48.81 -10.77
CA GLN A 199 -21.05 -50.13 -10.62
C GLN A 199 -22.26 -50.32 -11.56
N ILE A 200 -23.15 -49.32 -11.64
CA ILE A 200 -24.30 -49.35 -12.57
C ILE A 200 -23.81 -49.47 -14.02
N TYR A 201 -22.79 -48.71 -14.40
CA TYR A 201 -22.24 -48.74 -15.75
C TYR A 201 -21.54 -50.07 -16.09
N LEU A 202 -20.71 -50.59 -15.18
CA LEU A 202 -19.97 -51.83 -15.39
C LEU A 202 -20.88 -53.07 -15.51
N ASN A 203 -22.11 -53.02 -14.99
CA ASN A 203 -23.09 -54.11 -15.12
C ASN A 203 -23.58 -54.35 -16.56
N PHE A 204 -23.39 -53.39 -17.47
CA PHE A 204 -23.75 -53.57 -18.88
C PHE A 204 -22.72 -54.39 -19.69
N PHE A 205 -21.54 -54.68 -19.12
CA PHE A 205 -20.46 -55.40 -19.80
C PHE A 205 -20.32 -56.83 -19.28
N ALA A 206 -20.18 -57.79 -20.20
CA ALA A 206 -19.96 -59.20 -19.87
C ALA A 206 -18.60 -59.43 -19.19
N ASP A 207 -17.55 -58.77 -19.68
CA ASP A 207 -16.23 -58.70 -19.05
C ASP A 207 -16.10 -57.39 -18.26
N ARG A 208 -16.27 -57.46 -16.94
CA ARG A 208 -16.23 -56.30 -16.03
C ARG A 208 -14.99 -56.29 -15.15
N ILE A 209 -14.55 -55.09 -14.80
CA ILE A 209 -13.46 -54.87 -13.84
C ILE A 209 -13.94 -55.32 -12.45
N GLN A 210 -13.16 -56.15 -11.75
CA GLN A 210 -13.54 -56.70 -10.43
C GLN A 210 -13.72 -55.63 -9.33
N SER A 211 -12.95 -54.54 -9.37
CA SER A 211 -13.08 -53.44 -8.41
C SER A 211 -12.70 -52.09 -9.04
N PRO A 212 -13.60 -51.09 -9.02
CA PRO A 212 -13.29 -49.74 -9.52
C PRO A 212 -12.52 -48.87 -8.51
N ILE A 213 -12.31 -49.32 -7.27
CA ILE A 213 -11.71 -48.53 -6.18
C ILE A 213 -10.30 -47.99 -6.52
N PRO A 214 -9.36 -48.78 -7.09
CA PRO A 214 -8.02 -48.27 -7.38
C PRO A 214 -8.01 -47.11 -8.37
N ILE A 215 -8.89 -47.15 -9.38
CA ILE A 215 -9.01 -46.11 -10.40
C ILE A 215 -9.61 -44.84 -9.79
N LEU A 216 -10.64 -44.98 -8.95
CA LEU A 216 -11.25 -43.85 -8.24
C LEU A 216 -10.28 -43.17 -7.27
N PHE A 217 -9.42 -43.95 -6.61
CA PHE A 217 -8.39 -43.40 -5.74
C PHE A 217 -7.36 -42.56 -6.50
N VAL A 218 -6.87 -43.07 -7.64
CA VAL A 218 -5.93 -42.33 -8.51
C VAL A 218 -6.61 -41.09 -9.08
N ALA A 219 -7.86 -41.20 -9.54
CA ALA A 219 -8.63 -40.06 -10.04
C ALA A 219 -8.86 -38.99 -8.95
N GLY A 220 -9.17 -39.41 -7.72
CA GLY A 220 -9.30 -38.53 -6.56
C GLY A 220 -7.98 -37.81 -6.23
N LEU A 221 -6.86 -38.52 -6.26
CA LEU A 221 -5.53 -37.94 -6.05
C LEU A 221 -5.20 -36.89 -7.12
N ILE A 222 -5.47 -37.20 -8.39
CA ILE A 222 -5.28 -36.26 -9.51
C ILE A 222 -6.16 -35.02 -9.32
N ALA A 223 -7.43 -35.19 -8.93
CA ALA A 223 -8.34 -34.07 -8.68
C ALA A 223 -7.85 -33.16 -7.55
N VAL A 224 -7.32 -33.73 -6.46
CA VAL A 224 -6.71 -32.95 -5.36
C VAL A 224 -5.47 -32.21 -5.83
N LEU A 225 -4.59 -32.86 -6.59
CA LEU A 225 -3.38 -32.23 -7.14
C LEU A 225 -3.73 -31.08 -8.10
N LEU A 226 -4.73 -31.25 -8.96
CA LEU A 226 -5.23 -30.18 -9.85
C LEU A 226 -5.84 -29.03 -9.05
N ALA A 227 -6.61 -29.32 -8.01
CA ALA A 227 -7.18 -28.30 -7.13
C ALA A 227 -6.08 -27.51 -6.42
N TRP A 228 -5.09 -28.18 -5.83
CA TRP A 228 -3.93 -27.53 -5.21
C TRP A 228 -3.10 -26.74 -6.22
N GLY A 229 -2.86 -27.28 -7.41
CA GLY A 229 -2.16 -26.56 -8.47
C GLY A 229 -2.90 -25.29 -8.89
N THR A 230 -4.23 -25.35 -8.97
CA THR A 230 -5.07 -24.19 -9.30
C THR A 230 -5.05 -23.14 -8.19
N ILE A 231 -5.17 -23.56 -6.92
CA ILE A 231 -5.10 -22.67 -5.75
C ILE A 231 -3.72 -22.03 -5.65
N ALA A 232 -2.64 -22.81 -5.77
CA ALA A 232 -1.27 -22.31 -5.77
C ALA A 232 -1.02 -21.36 -6.95
N GLY A 233 -1.52 -21.69 -8.14
CA GLY A 233 -1.44 -20.83 -9.31
C GLY A 233 -2.15 -19.50 -9.12
N HIS A 234 -3.36 -19.50 -8.56
CA HIS A 234 -4.08 -18.27 -8.21
C HIS A 234 -3.37 -17.49 -7.11
N ALA A 235 -2.90 -18.15 -6.05
CA ALA A 235 -2.18 -17.49 -4.95
C ALA A 235 -0.87 -16.85 -5.43
N ILE A 236 -0.08 -17.55 -6.25
CA ILE A 236 1.15 -17.00 -6.87
C ILE A 236 0.81 -15.86 -7.82
N ARG A 237 -0.24 -16.00 -8.63
CA ARG A 237 -0.67 -14.95 -9.55
C ARG A 237 -1.13 -13.71 -8.79
N ILE A 238 -1.85 -13.86 -7.69
CA ILE A 238 -2.32 -12.77 -6.82
C ILE A 238 -1.14 -12.11 -6.10
N ALA A 239 -0.21 -12.90 -5.56
CA ALA A 239 1.01 -12.40 -4.93
C ALA A 239 1.96 -11.68 -5.90
N ARG A 240 1.90 -12.01 -7.21
CA ARG A 240 2.69 -11.36 -8.27
C ARG A 240 1.95 -10.27 -9.03
N SER A 241 0.62 -10.25 -8.99
CA SER A 241 -0.16 -9.20 -9.62
C SER A 241 -0.18 -7.99 -8.69
N ASN A 242 0.12 -6.82 -9.25
CA ASN A 242 0.03 -5.56 -8.52
C ASN A 242 -1.42 -5.46 -7.95
N PRO A 243 -1.61 -5.49 -6.63
CA PRO A 243 -2.93 -5.66 -6.00
C PRO A 243 -3.93 -4.53 -6.31
N ILE A 244 -3.50 -3.52 -7.05
CA ILE A 244 -4.23 -2.28 -7.23
C ILE A 244 -5.08 -2.26 -8.50
N LEU A 245 -4.80 -3.13 -9.48
CA LEU A 245 -5.69 -3.36 -10.61
C LEU A 245 -7.07 -3.91 -10.18
N ALA A 246 -7.16 -4.56 -9.02
CA ALA A 246 -8.41 -5.10 -8.48
C ALA A 246 -9.34 -4.01 -7.91
N LEU A 247 -8.79 -2.87 -7.48
CA LEU A 247 -9.55 -1.77 -6.86
C LEU A 247 -9.94 -0.66 -7.84
N ARG A 248 -9.51 -0.73 -9.12
CA ARG A 248 -9.94 0.21 -10.16
C ARG A 248 -11.31 -0.13 -10.77
N TYR A 249 -11.89 -1.27 -10.38
CA TYR A 249 -13.17 -1.80 -10.89
C TYR A 249 -14.28 -1.93 -9.83
N GLN A 250 -14.11 -1.32 -8.66
CA GLN A 250 -15.19 -1.09 -7.69
C GLN A 250 -15.32 0.41 -7.42
#